data_AF-A0A0V0XRG1-F1
#
_entry.id   AF-A0A0V0XRG1-F1
#
_cell.length_a   1.000
_cell.length_b   1.000
_cell.length_c   1.000
_cell.angle_alpha   90.00
_cell.angle_beta   90.00
_cell.angle_gamma   90.00
#
_symmetry.space_group_name_H-M   'P 1'
#
loop_
_entity.id
_entity.type
_entity.pdbx_description
1 polymer ?
#
loop_
_entity_poly.entity_id
_entity_poly.type
_entity_poly.pdbx_seq_one_letter_code
_entity_poly.pdbx_strand_id
1 'polypeptide(L)'
;MKIFRIRHTKLSASVLPSTHHALVRSFLHLGCEDMFMEMIDDPINYGLFPDAFSANIAMNYFIIQDKFSFAAKIACHMMKQEEFRLSTCWLSVYSCLKWLLCGDQSWITIPCTFRNMDNEEGEDLIFKVPFLKNPVFDDHFDLEEPRQLVGKTIFWMSEHLPDSPAIHSCRALGLKLWNKPDRLVQLLKQYCETSDLQLHVDALDFIFDDQSNEKNDQTEKSVVDQELSKLVSKIKDSAHFTNNSLEASFFDQMNKELPELEKTDIVEQINLISSWNQRRIQLLENKVRQIYLKKRLTEIAELRKKLTEEREVVFFYENKATWEQNVHPDYKDADTSVSAGKLPSDEEYVVPELEKRTVDDRWKRF
;
A
#
# COMPACT_ATOMS: atom_id res chain seq x y z
N MET A 1 -2.68 -10.64 8.33
CA MET A 1 -4.13 -10.31 8.21
C MET A 1 -4.57 -9.12 9.09
N LYS A 2 -3.73 -8.09 9.28
CA LYS A 2 -4.11 -6.80 9.91
C LYS A 2 -4.13 -5.63 8.91
N ILE A 3 -3.29 -5.69 7.88
CA ILE A 3 -3.18 -4.63 6.85
C ILE A 3 -4.41 -4.57 5.96
N PHE A 4 -4.92 -5.73 5.54
CA PHE A 4 -6.22 -5.84 4.88
C PHE A 4 -7.30 -5.06 5.65
N ARG A 5 -7.47 -5.36 6.94
CA ARG A 5 -8.42 -4.63 7.80
C ARG A 5 -8.16 -3.12 7.84
N ILE A 6 -6.90 -2.71 8.06
CA ILE A 6 -6.54 -1.28 8.08
C ILE A 6 -6.91 -0.59 6.76
N ARG A 7 -6.70 -1.24 5.62
CA ARG A 7 -7.03 -0.72 4.28
C ARG A 7 -8.53 -0.51 4.05
N HIS A 8 -9.38 -1.21 4.79
CA HIS A 8 -10.85 -1.06 4.76
C HIS A 8 -11.40 -0.18 5.89
N THR A 9 -10.53 0.48 6.67
CA THR A 9 -10.93 1.43 7.72
C THR A 9 -10.61 2.89 7.33
N LYS A 10 -11.16 3.86 8.09
CA LYS A 10 -10.78 5.29 8.01
C LYS A 10 -9.28 5.53 8.27
N LEU A 11 -8.59 4.58 8.90
CA LEU A 11 -7.17 4.67 9.20
C LEU A 11 -6.27 4.34 8.01
N SER A 12 -6.82 3.89 6.87
CA SER A 12 -6.04 3.53 5.68
C SER A 12 -5.16 4.69 5.19
N ALA A 13 -5.66 5.93 5.20
CA ALA A 13 -4.90 7.13 4.83
C ALA A 13 -3.79 7.49 5.84
N SER A 14 -3.80 6.90 7.04
CA SER A 14 -2.82 7.17 8.09
C SER A 14 -1.61 6.23 8.07
N VAL A 15 -1.57 5.26 7.14
CA VAL A 15 -0.43 4.35 6.97
C VAL A 15 0.80 5.14 6.56
N LEU A 16 1.87 5.02 7.36
CA LEU A 16 3.12 5.75 7.11
C LEU A 16 3.97 5.04 6.05
N PRO A 17 4.72 5.77 5.20
CA PRO A 17 5.62 5.18 4.20
C PRO A 17 6.62 4.16 4.79
N SER A 18 7.18 4.47 5.96
CA SER A 18 8.04 3.54 6.74
C SER A 18 7.41 2.17 7.03
N THR A 19 6.08 2.07 7.00
CA THR A 19 5.37 0.80 7.22
C THR A 19 5.51 -0.13 6.01
N HIS A 20 5.40 0.39 4.79
CA HIS A 20 5.61 -0.39 3.57
C HIS A 20 7.04 -0.93 3.52
N HIS A 21 8.01 -0.05 3.75
CA HIS A 21 9.43 -0.40 3.81
C HIS A 21 9.71 -1.51 4.84
N ALA A 22 9.24 -1.34 6.08
CA ALA A 22 9.45 -2.31 7.14
C ALA A 22 8.80 -3.67 6.83
N LEU A 23 7.65 -3.66 6.17
CA LEU A 23 6.92 -4.86 5.82
C LEU A 23 7.59 -5.64 4.68
N VAL A 24 8.05 -4.96 3.63
CA VAL A 24 8.84 -5.61 2.57
C VAL A 24 10.06 -6.27 3.19
N ARG A 25 10.82 -5.56 4.02
CA ARG A 25 11.99 -6.10 4.73
C ARG A 25 11.64 -7.29 5.63
N SER A 26 10.49 -7.24 6.30
CA SER A 26 10.02 -8.34 7.15
C SER A 26 9.67 -9.59 6.33
N PHE A 27 9.02 -9.44 5.17
CA PHE A 27 8.71 -10.59 4.31
C PHE A 27 9.95 -11.26 3.76
N LEU A 28 10.92 -10.48 3.29
CA LEU A 28 12.19 -11.01 2.81
C LEU A 28 12.99 -11.71 3.93
N HIS A 29 12.94 -11.16 5.15
CA HIS A 29 13.63 -11.76 6.29
C HIS A 29 12.99 -13.07 6.78
N LEU A 30 11.66 -13.15 6.75
CA LEU A 30 10.89 -14.32 7.21
C LEU A 30 10.73 -15.41 6.13
N GLY A 31 11.11 -15.13 4.87
CA GLY A 31 10.95 -16.06 3.76
C GLY A 31 9.49 -16.27 3.33
N CYS A 32 8.60 -15.31 3.63
CA CYS A 32 7.17 -15.39 3.30
C CYS A 32 6.89 -14.77 1.92
N GLU A 33 7.53 -15.30 0.89
CA GLU A 33 7.53 -14.72 -0.47
C GLU A 33 6.15 -14.80 -1.16
N ASP A 34 5.43 -15.91 -1.00
CA ASP A 34 4.10 -16.09 -1.59
C ASP A 34 3.11 -15.05 -1.06
N MET A 35 3.15 -14.80 0.25
CA MET A 35 2.32 -13.76 0.88
C MET A 35 2.70 -12.36 0.40
N PHE A 36 3.99 -12.11 0.17
CA PHE A 36 4.45 -10.84 -0.37
C PHE A 36 3.91 -10.61 -1.79
N MET A 37 3.95 -11.65 -2.63
CA MET A 37 3.39 -11.59 -3.97
C MET A 37 1.87 -11.43 -3.98
N GLU A 38 1.15 -12.12 -3.09
CA GLU A 38 -0.30 -11.94 -2.93
C GLU A 38 -0.64 -10.48 -2.61
N MET A 39 0.14 -9.85 -1.73
CA MET A 39 -0.11 -8.47 -1.32
C MET A 39 0.26 -7.44 -2.39
N ILE A 40 1.29 -7.71 -3.17
CA ILE A 40 1.72 -6.84 -4.28
C ILE A 40 0.73 -6.89 -5.44
N ASP A 41 0.17 -8.08 -5.75
CA ASP A 41 -0.82 -8.22 -6.82
C ASP A 41 -2.17 -7.56 -6.53
N ASP A 42 -2.50 -7.40 -5.24
CA ASP A 42 -3.76 -6.80 -4.81
C ASP A 42 -3.55 -5.50 -4.02
N PRO A 43 -3.14 -4.41 -4.71
CA PRO A 43 -2.96 -3.11 -4.08
C PRO A 43 -4.29 -2.50 -3.62
N ILE A 44 -5.43 -2.98 -4.12
CA ILE A 44 -6.76 -2.49 -3.72
C ILE A 44 -7.05 -2.89 -2.28
N ASN A 45 -6.85 -4.18 -1.97
CA ASN A 45 -7.18 -4.76 -0.68
C ASN A 45 -6.06 -4.66 0.35
N TYR A 46 -4.79 -4.70 -0.06
CA TYR A 46 -3.66 -4.60 0.87
C TYR A 46 -3.04 -3.19 0.90
N GLY A 47 -3.07 -2.46 -0.21
CA GLY A 47 -2.45 -1.13 -0.31
C GLY A 47 -0.95 -1.16 -0.09
N LEU A 48 -0.27 -2.23 -0.50
CA LEU A 48 1.18 -2.35 -0.40
C LEU A 48 1.86 -1.73 -1.63
N PHE A 49 2.56 -0.63 -1.41
CA PHE A 49 3.37 0.05 -2.43
C PHE A 49 4.83 0.11 -1.97
N PRO A 50 5.71 -0.77 -2.47
CA PRO A 50 7.12 -0.75 -2.13
C PRO A 50 7.79 0.56 -2.55
N ASP A 51 8.59 1.17 -1.67
CA ASP A 51 9.51 2.23 -2.08
C ASP A 51 10.64 1.65 -2.92
N ALA A 52 11.22 2.44 -3.84
CA ALA A 52 12.21 1.87 -4.76
C ALA A 52 13.46 1.28 -4.09
N PHE A 53 13.88 1.80 -2.93
CA PHE A 53 14.97 1.16 -2.18
C PHE A 53 14.58 -0.24 -1.69
N SER A 54 13.37 -0.39 -1.13
CA SER A 54 12.85 -1.70 -0.75
C SER A 54 12.62 -2.63 -1.95
N ALA A 55 12.20 -2.09 -3.09
CA ALA A 55 12.00 -2.82 -4.33
C ALA A 55 13.33 -3.32 -4.91
N ASN A 56 14.37 -2.49 -4.90
CA ASN A 56 15.73 -2.87 -5.32
C ASN A 56 16.26 -4.03 -4.47
N ILE A 57 16.09 -3.96 -3.15
CA ILE A 57 16.45 -5.06 -2.25
C ILE A 57 15.66 -6.32 -2.59
N ALA A 58 14.35 -6.21 -2.83
CA ALA A 58 13.50 -7.35 -3.14
C ALA A 58 13.87 -7.98 -4.50
N MET A 59 14.05 -7.19 -5.55
CA MET A 59 14.50 -7.66 -6.87
C MET A 59 15.86 -8.37 -6.75
N ASN A 60 16.84 -7.75 -6.09
CA ASN A 60 18.16 -8.37 -5.89
C ASN A 60 18.07 -9.69 -5.11
N TYR A 61 17.25 -9.73 -4.04
CA TYR A 61 17.01 -10.94 -3.26
C TYR A 61 16.49 -12.09 -4.14
N PHE A 62 15.52 -11.83 -5.01
CA PHE A 62 14.96 -12.85 -5.90
C PHE A 62 15.90 -13.24 -7.06
N ILE A 63 16.68 -12.29 -7.60
CA ILE A 63 17.71 -12.56 -8.60
C ILE A 63 18.76 -13.52 -8.04
N ILE A 64 19.25 -13.28 -6.81
CA ILE A 64 20.26 -14.13 -6.16
C ILE A 64 19.74 -15.55 -5.91
N GLN A 65 18.43 -15.72 -5.77
CA GLN A 65 17.78 -17.02 -5.57
C GLN A 65 17.32 -17.69 -6.87
N ASP A 66 17.68 -17.15 -8.03
CA ASP A 66 17.22 -17.60 -9.35
C ASP A 66 15.68 -17.61 -9.51
N LYS A 67 14.96 -16.81 -8.71
CA LYS A 67 13.50 -16.65 -8.75
C LYS A 67 13.11 -15.47 -9.65
N PHE A 68 13.43 -15.57 -10.93
CA PHE A 68 13.28 -14.44 -11.86
C PHE A 68 11.83 -13.98 -12.06
N SER A 69 10.85 -14.89 -11.97
CA SER A 69 9.42 -14.55 -12.07
C SER A 69 8.99 -13.56 -10.99
N PHE A 70 9.48 -13.75 -9.76
CA PHE A 70 9.22 -12.86 -8.63
C PHE A 70 9.86 -11.48 -8.84
N ALA A 71 11.11 -11.46 -9.32
CA ALA A 71 11.85 -10.22 -9.59
C ALA A 71 11.20 -9.39 -10.72
N ALA A 72 10.91 -10.03 -11.86
CA ALA A 72 10.28 -9.37 -13.02
C ALA A 72 8.89 -8.82 -12.67
N LYS A 73 8.16 -9.51 -11.80
CA LYS A 73 6.86 -9.05 -11.34
C LYS A 73 6.96 -7.80 -10.47
N ILE A 74 7.92 -7.74 -9.55
CA ILE A 74 8.19 -6.50 -8.79
C ILE A 74 8.56 -5.37 -9.74
N ALA A 75 9.43 -5.63 -10.72
CA ALA A 75 9.79 -4.65 -11.74
C ALA A 75 8.56 -4.10 -12.50
N CYS A 76 7.62 -4.97 -12.88
CA CYS A 76 6.37 -4.56 -13.51
C CYS A 76 5.52 -3.68 -12.59
N HIS A 77 5.49 -3.96 -11.29
CA HIS A 77 4.80 -3.13 -10.30
C HIS A 77 5.49 -1.78 -10.07
N MET A 78 6.82 -1.71 -10.14
CA MET A 78 7.55 -0.44 -10.10
C MET A 78 7.26 0.41 -11.35
N MET A 79 7.16 -0.23 -12.52
CA MET A 79 6.73 0.45 -13.75
C MET A 79 5.29 0.96 -13.64
N LYS A 80 4.36 0.17 -13.10
CA LYS A 80 2.97 0.60 -12.86
C LYS A 80 2.85 1.74 -11.83
N GLN A 81 3.84 1.88 -10.95
CA GLN A 81 3.95 2.99 -10.00
C GLN A 81 4.69 4.21 -10.57
N GLU A 82 5.18 4.13 -11.81
CA GLU A 82 5.96 5.19 -12.46
C GLU A 82 7.20 5.62 -11.66
N GLU A 83 7.86 4.66 -11.00
CA GLU A 83 9.08 4.91 -10.23
C GLU A 83 10.32 4.67 -11.10
N PHE A 84 10.88 5.77 -11.62
CA PHE A 84 11.95 5.77 -12.62
C PHE A 84 13.33 6.16 -12.06
N ARG A 85 13.58 5.91 -10.77
CA ARG A 85 14.94 6.04 -10.22
C ARG A 85 15.91 5.15 -10.99
N LEU A 86 17.07 5.68 -11.36
CA LEU A 86 18.07 4.99 -12.20
C LEU A 86 18.43 3.58 -11.69
N SER A 87 18.68 3.43 -10.39
CA SER A 87 18.98 2.12 -9.77
C SER A 87 17.82 1.12 -9.93
N THR A 88 16.59 1.62 -9.85
CA THR A 88 15.37 0.83 -10.01
C THR A 88 15.16 0.45 -11.46
N CYS A 89 15.40 1.38 -12.40
CA CYS A 89 15.35 1.12 -13.84
C CYS A 89 16.35 0.03 -14.24
N TRP A 90 17.60 0.13 -13.78
CA TRP A 90 18.65 -0.87 -14.03
C TRP A 90 18.23 -2.27 -13.56
N LEU A 91 17.84 -2.40 -12.29
CA LEU A 91 17.42 -3.68 -11.72
C LEU A 91 16.12 -4.21 -12.35
N SER A 92 15.20 -3.33 -12.72
CA SER A 92 13.92 -3.70 -13.34
C SER A 92 14.14 -4.31 -14.73
N VAL A 93 14.92 -3.63 -15.58
CA VAL A 93 15.25 -4.15 -16.91
C VAL A 93 16.03 -5.46 -16.79
N TYR A 94 17.02 -5.53 -15.90
CA TYR A 94 17.79 -6.76 -15.70
C TYR A 94 16.92 -7.93 -15.23
N SER A 95 16.02 -7.70 -14.26
CA SER A 95 15.07 -8.71 -13.77
C SER A 95 14.20 -9.26 -14.90
N CYS A 96 13.69 -8.36 -15.75
CA CYS A 96 12.87 -8.70 -16.91
C CYS A 96 13.66 -9.46 -17.99
N LEU A 97 14.90 -9.05 -18.28
CA LEU A 97 15.78 -9.76 -19.22
C LEU A 97 16.09 -11.18 -18.71
N LYS A 98 16.43 -11.32 -17.43
CA LYS A 98 16.67 -12.63 -16.82
C LYS A 98 15.46 -13.54 -16.92
N TRP A 99 14.26 -13.02 -16.68
CA TRP A 99 13.03 -13.79 -16.81
C TRP A 99 12.75 -14.21 -18.26
N LEU A 100 12.99 -13.33 -19.25
CA LEU A 100 12.80 -13.67 -20.67
C LEU A 100 13.75 -14.77 -21.15
N LEU A 101 15.01 -14.71 -20.71
CA LEU A 101 16.07 -15.64 -21.10
C LEU A 101 16.03 -16.94 -20.28
N CYS A 102 15.38 -16.93 -19.12
CA CYS A 102 15.11 -18.15 -18.37
C CYS A 102 14.00 -18.92 -19.07
N GLY A 103 14.29 -20.15 -19.54
CA GLY A 103 13.33 -20.98 -20.28
C GLY A 103 12.05 -21.33 -19.53
N ASP A 104 11.98 -21.06 -18.21
CA ASP A 104 10.77 -21.18 -17.40
C ASP A 104 10.07 -19.81 -17.23
N GLN A 105 9.13 -19.53 -18.14
CA GLN A 105 8.31 -18.32 -18.13
C GLN A 105 7.06 -18.47 -17.26
N SER A 106 7.10 -19.30 -16.21
CA SER A 106 5.97 -19.43 -15.28
C SER A 106 5.65 -18.09 -14.62
N TRP A 107 4.49 -17.53 -14.98
CA TRP A 107 3.95 -16.34 -14.35
C TRP A 107 3.04 -16.75 -13.19
N ILE A 108 3.43 -16.37 -11.98
CA ILE A 108 2.67 -16.71 -10.78
C ILE A 108 1.53 -15.72 -10.66
N THR A 109 0.30 -16.14 -10.91
CA THR A 109 -0.90 -15.36 -10.57
C THR A 109 -1.47 -15.93 -9.29
N ILE A 110 -1.42 -15.16 -8.19
CA ILE A 110 -2.04 -15.58 -6.94
C ILE A 110 -3.49 -15.08 -6.96
N PRO A 111 -4.49 -15.99 -6.91
CA PRO A 111 -5.88 -15.57 -6.96
C PRO A 111 -6.21 -14.63 -5.79
N CYS A 112 -6.71 -13.45 -6.10
CA CYS A 112 -7.20 -12.53 -5.08
C CYS A 112 -8.52 -13.08 -4.53
N THR A 113 -8.48 -13.82 -3.41
CA THR A 113 -9.70 -14.18 -2.70
C THR A 113 -10.22 -12.94 -1.98
N PHE A 114 -11.37 -12.41 -2.41
CA PHE A 114 -12.06 -11.35 -1.69
C PHE A 114 -12.43 -11.89 -0.30
N ARG A 115 -11.69 -11.48 0.73
CA ARG A 115 -11.98 -11.91 2.10
C ARG A 115 -13.12 -11.03 2.62
N ASN A 116 -14.33 -11.56 2.60
CA ASN A 116 -15.44 -10.95 3.33
C ASN A 116 -15.05 -10.93 4.82
N MET A 117 -14.87 -9.74 5.38
CA MET A 117 -14.77 -9.60 6.82
C MET A 117 -16.18 -9.76 7.35
N ASP A 118 -16.43 -10.88 8.03
CA ASP A 118 -17.62 -10.99 8.88
C ASP A 118 -17.64 -9.78 9.82
N ASN A 119 -18.81 -9.15 9.89
CA ASN A 119 -19.04 -7.89 10.59
C ASN A 119 -18.71 -8.02 12.09
N GLU A 120 -17.47 -7.72 12.48
CA GLU A 120 -17.17 -7.40 13.89
C GLU A 120 -17.79 -6.04 14.20
N GLU A 121 -18.86 -6.07 14.99
CA GLU A 121 -19.66 -4.91 15.40
C GLU A 121 -18.79 -3.76 15.94
N GLY A 122 -18.86 -2.59 15.29
CA GLY A 122 -18.39 -1.31 15.87
C GLY A 122 -17.47 -0.44 15.03
N GLU A 123 -16.97 -0.90 13.87
CA GLU A 123 -16.20 -0.07 12.96
C GLU A 123 -17.04 0.36 11.75
N ASP A 124 -17.14 1.67 11.51
CA ASP A 124 -17.76 2.21 10.29
C ASP A 124 -17.01 1.66 9.06
N LEU A 125 -17.56 0.62 8.45
CA LEU A 125 -17.06 0.07 7.18
C LEU A 125 -17.25 1.12 6.10
N ILE A 126 -16.14 1.60 5.55
CA ILE A 126 -16.19 2.49 4.38
C ILE A 126 -16.57 1.61 3.18
N PHE A 127 -17.79 1.77 2.69
CA PHE A 127 -18.18 1.24 1.39
C PHE A 127 -17.38 1.98 0.31
N LYS A 128 -16.37 1.32 -0.27
CA LYS A 128 -15.64 1.85 -1.41
C LYS A 128 -16.56 1.75 -2.62
N VAL A 129 -16.87 2.89 -3.24
CA VAL A 129 -17.56 2.90 -4.53
C VAL A 129 -16.72 2.06 -5.49
N PRO A 130 -17.28 1.00 -6.11
CA PRO A 130 -16.53 0.21 -7.08
C PRO A 130 -16.01 1.17 -8.16
N PHE A 131 -14.70 1.12 -8.38
CA PHE A 131 -14.00 1.96 -9.34
C PHE A 131 -14.75 1.86 -10.68
N LEU A 132 -15.16 2.99 -11.26
CA LEU A 132 -15.75 3.01 -12.58
C LEU A 132 -14.66 2.47 -13.52
N LYS A 133 -14.78 1.22 -13.98
CA LYS A 133 -13.83 0.67 -14.95
C LYS A 133 -13.82 1.64 -16.13
N ASN A 134 -12.63 2.09 -16.49
CA ASN A 134 -12.48 3.02 -17.58
C ASN A 134 -13.09 2.35 -18.83
N PRO A 135 -14.00 3.01 -19.58
CA PRO A 135 -14.60 2.39 -20.76
C PRO A 135 -13.58 2.17 -21.89
N VAL A 136 -12.40 2.77 -21.78
CA VAL A 136 -11.31 2.71 -22.75
C VAL A 136 -10.12 2.03 -22.10
N PHE A 137 -9.56 1.03 -22.80
CA PHE A 137 -8.34 0.33 -22.43
C PHE A 137 -7.16 1.31 -22.41
N ASP A 138 -6.51 1.45 -21.25
CA ASP A 138 -5.48 2.48 -21.04
C ASP A 138 -4.05 2.02 -21.35
N ASP A 139 -3.87 0.79 -21.83
CA ASP A 139 -2.56 0.20 -22.14
C ASP A 139 -1.57 0.25 -20.95
N HIS A 140 -2.02 0.48 -19.70
CA HIS A 140 -1.16 0.62 -18.53
C HIS A 140 -1.62 -0.22 -17.34
N PHE A 141 -2.80 0.06 -16.77
CA PHE A 141 -3.34 -0.73 -15.67
C PHE A 141 -4.10 -1.96 -16.17
N ASP A 142 -4.70 -1.87 -17.36
CA ASP A 142 -5.48 -2.94 -17.98
C ASP A 142 -4.61 -4.05 -18.61
N LEU A 143 -3.28 -3.86 -18.68
CA LEU A 143 -2.36 -4.89 -19.15
C LEU A 143 -2.23 -6.01 -18.10
N GLU A 144 -2.69 -7.20 -18.49
CA GLU A 144 -2.63 -8.43 -17.69
C GLU A 144 -1.64 -9.47 -18.26
N GLU A 145 -1.37 -9.44 -19.58
CA GLU A 145 -0.51 -10.43 -20.21
C GLU A 145 0.96 -10.28 -19.75
N PRO A 146 1.57 -11.34 -19.18
CA PRO A 146 2.93 -11.29 -18.63
C PRO A 146 3.99 -10.79 -19.60
N ARG A 147 3.99 -11.31 -20.83
CA ARG A 147 4.96 -10.93 -21.87
C ARG A 147 4.82 -9.46 -22.26
N GLN A 148 3.59 -8.97 -22.39
CA GLN A 148 3.33 -7.57 -22.71
C GLN A 148 3.73 -6.64 -21.55
N LEU A 149 3.47 -7.05 -20.31
CA LEU A 149 3.87 -6.32 -19.10
C LEU A 149 5.39 -6.21 -18.99
N VAL A 150 6.10 -7.33 -19.17
CA VAL A 150 7.56 -7.37 -19.17
C VAL A 150 8.12 -6.53 -20.31
N GLY A 151 7.55 -6.64 -21.52
CA GLY A 151 7.93 -5.83 -22.67
C GLY A 151 7.80 -4.33 -22.41
N LYS A 152 6.64 -3.91 -21.89
CA LYS A 152 6.39 -2.52 -21.50
C LYS A 152 7.36 -2.05 -20.42
N THR A 153 7.62 -2.90 -19.42
CA THR A 153 8.57 -2.61 -18.32
C THR A 153 9.97 -2.38 -18.85
N ILE A 154 10.46 -3.27 -19.74
CA ILE A 154 11.77 -3.11 -20.37
C ILE A 154 11.82 -1.78 -21.13
N PHE A 155 10.82 -1.50 -21.97
CA PHE A 155 10.78 -0.28 -22.76
C PHE A 155 10.79 0.98 -21.88
N TRP A 156 9.81 1.14 -20.99
CA TRP A 156 9.65 2.34 -20.14
C TRP A 156 10.87 2.57 -19.24
N MET A 157 11.37 1.52 -18.57
CA MET A 157 12.52 1.67 -17.68
C MET A 157 13.80 2.01 -18.45
N SER A 158 13.99 1.44 -19.65
CA SER A 158 15.16 1.69 -20.49
C SER A 158 15.20 3.08 -21.14
N GLU A 159 14.06 3.79 -21.25
CA GLU A 159 14.04 5.19 -21.70
C GLU A 159 14.74 6.13 -20.72
N HIS A 160 14.75 5.77 -19.43
CA HIS A 160 15.41 6.55 -18.38
C HIS A 160 16.89 6.21 -18.19
N LEU A 161 17.39 5.17 -18.86
CA LEU A 161 18.79 4.72 -18.76
C LEU A 161 19.68 5.42 -19.81
N PRO A 162 20.99 5.59 -19.54
CA PRO A 162 21.91 6.27 -20.44
C PRO A 162 22.13 5.49 -21.74
N ASP A 163 22.08 6.16 -22.88
CA ASP A 163 22.13 5.50 -24.19
C ASP A 163 23.35 4.57 -24.36
N SER A 164 23.06 3.34 -24.80
CA SER A 164 24.06 2.31 -25.08
C SER A 164 23.52 1.25 -26.04
N PRO A 165 24.39 0.49 -26.74
CA PRO A 165 23.95 -0.58 -27.62
C PRO A 165 23.01 -1.59 -26.95
N ALA A 166 23.30 -1.94 -25.68
CA ALA A 166 22.47 -2.84 -24.88
C ALA A 166 21.09 -2.23 -24.60
N ILE A 167 21.03 -0.95 -24.27
CA ILE A 167 19.78 -0.24 -23.97
C ILE A 167 18.94 -0.04 -25.24
N HIS A 168 19.54 0.30 -26.37
CA HIS A 168 18.84 0.38 -27.66
C HIS A 168 18.21 -0.96 -28.03
N SER A 169 18.93 -2.05 -27.80
CA SER A 169 18.44 -3.41 -28.02
C SER A 169 17.29 -3.75 -27.06
N CYS A 170 17.38 -3.35 -25.79
CA CYS A 170 16.30 -3.48 -24.82
C CYS A 170 15.04 -2.70 -25.23
N ARG A 171 15.19 -1.46 -25.73
CA ARG A 171 14.07 -0.64 -26.21
C ARG A 171 13.34 -1.32 -27.37
N ALA A 172 14.09 -1.83 -28.36
CA ALA A 172 13.52 -2.56 -29.49
C ALA A 172 12.82 -3.86 -29.04
N LEU A 173 13.46 -4.63 -28.16
CA LEU A 173 12.90 -5.86 -27.59
C LEU A 173 11.60 -5.58 -26.81
N GLY A 174 11.59 -4.53 -25.99
CA GLY A 174 10.44 -4.11 -25.20
C GLY A 174 9.23 -3.73 -26.06
N LEU A 175 9.43 -2.99 -27.16
CA LEU A 175 8.36 -2.63 -28.10
C LEU A 175 7.77 -3.83 -28.84
N LYS A 176 8.62 -4.82 -29.17
CA LYS A 176 8.14 -6.08 -29.77
C LYS A 176 7.27 -6.86 -28.79
N LEU A 177 7.75 -7.04 -27.55
CA LEU A 177 7.03 -7.78 -26.52
C LEU A 177 5.74 -7.09 -26.06
N TRP A 178 5.73 -5.76 -26.04
CA TRP A 178 4.54 -4.95 -25.76
C TRP A 178 3.55 -4.88 -26.94
N ASN A 179 3.85 -5.56 -28.06
CA ASN A 179 2.99 -5.62 -29.24
C ASN A 179 2.64 -4.22 -29.81
N LYS A 180 3.63 -3.32 -29.90
CA LYS A 180 3.49 -1.99 -30.54
C LYS A 180 4.37 -1.90 -31.81
N PRO A 181 3.99 -2.57 -32.90
CA PRO A 181 4.84 -2.73 -34.09
C PRO A 181 5.08 -1.41 -34.82
N ASP A 182 4.11 -0.48 -34.84
CA ASP A 182 4.29 0.85 -35.47
C ASP A 182 5.40 1.66 -34.81
N ARG A 183 5.46 1.64 -33.47
CA ARG A 183 6.50 2.32 -32.69
C ARG A 183 7.85 1.66 -32.90
N LEU A 184 7.89 0.32 -32.99
CA LEU A 184 9.11 -0.42 -33.29
C LEU A 184 9.67 -0.02 -34.66
N VAL A 185 8.82 0.06 -35.69
CA VAL A 185 9.23 0.51 -37.03
C VAL A 185 9.79 1.93 -36.99
N GLN A 186 9.15 2.86 -36.27
CA GLN A 186 9.64 4.23 -36.12
C GLN A 186 11.01 4.27 -35.45
N LEU A 187 11.20 3.52 -34.36
CA LEU A 187 12.45 3.45 -33.63
C LEU A 187 13.57 2.83 -34.47
N LEU A 188 13.29 1.75 -35.22
CA LEU A 188 14.27 1.15 -36.13
C LEU A 188 14.63 2.07 -37.31
N LYS A 189 13.67 2.87 -37.83
CA LYS A 189 13.95 3.89 -38.85
C LYS A 189 14.91 4.96 -38.30
N GLN A 190 14.67 5.46 -37.08
CA GLN A 190 15.58 6.40 -36.40
C GLN A 190 16.99 5.81 -36.22
N TYR A 191 17.06 4.51 -35.93
CA TYR A 191 18.34 3.82 -35.77
C TYR A 191 19.09 3.67 -37.09
N CYS A 192 18.40 3.44 -38.20
CA CYS A 192 19.00 3.43 -39.54
C CYS A 192 19.51 4.81 -39.99
N GLU A 193 18.88 5.89 -39.54
CA GLU A 193 19.29 7.27 -39.89
C GLU A 193 20.50 7.74 -39.09
N THR A 194 20.69 7.20 -37.88
CA THR A 194 21.78 7.58 -36.98
C THR A 194 22.90 6.54 -37.11
N SER A 195 23.94 6.87 -37.88
CA SER A 195 25.01 5.96 -38.32
C SER A 195 25.86 5.29 -37.22
N ASP A 196 25.65 5.61 -35.94
CA ASP A 196 26.47 5.11 -34.82
C ASP A 196 25.71 4.13 -33.88
N LEU A 197 24.43 3.82 -34.16
CA LEU A 197 23.60 3.02 -33.25
C LEU A 197 23.78 1.52 -33.49
N GLN A 198 24.52 0.86 -32.58
CA GLN A 198 24.72 -0.59 -32.58
C GLN A 198 23.59 -1.34 -31.87
N LEU A 199 23.22 -2.51 -32.39
CA LEU A 199 22.25 -3.45 -31.80
C LEU A 199 22.86 -4.82 -31.54
N HIS A 200 22.36 -5.53 -30.54
CA HIS A 200 22.77 -6.90 -30.24
C HIS A 200 22.03 -7.91 -31.13
N VAL A 201 22.77 -8.89 -31.64
CA VAL A 201 22.20 -9.96 -32.50
C VAL A 201 21.15 -10.78 -31.74
N ASP A 202 21.42 -11.16 -30.49
CA ASP A 202 20.50 -11.91 -29.62
C ASP A 202 19.11 -11.27 -29.54
N ALA A 203 19.07 -9.93 -29.42
CA ALA A 203 17.83 -9.18 -29.31
C ALA A 203 17.01 -9.27 -30.60
N LEU A 204 17.69 -9.21 -31.75
CA LEU A 204 17.04 -9.37 -33.04
C LEU A 204 16.52 -10.78 -33.22
N ASP A 205 17.32 -11.80 -32.92
CA ASP A 205 16.87 -13.18 -33.05
C ASP A 205 15.63 -13.43 -32.20
N PHE A 206 15.56 -12.89 -30.98
CA PHE A 206 14.34 -12.94 -30.15
C PHE A 206 13.15 -12.18 -30.76
N ILE A 207 13.39 -11.03 -31.41
CA ILE A 207 12.34 -10.29 -32.11
C ILE A 207 11.79 -11.08 -33.31
N PHE A 208 12.57 -11.99 -33.90
CA PHE A 208 12.21 -12.72 -35.13
C PHE A 208 11.86 -14.20 -34.94
N ASP A 209 12.29 -14.88 -33.87
CA ASP A 209 12.02 -16.31 -33.65
C ASP A 209 10.53 -16.60 -33.36
N ASP A 210 9.82 -15.64 -32.77
CA ASP A 210 8.38 -15.79 -32.44
C ASP A 210 7.45 -15.75 -33.67
N GLN A 211 7.97 -15.53 -34.89
CA GLN A 211 7.20 -15.66 -36.14
C GLN A 211 6.67 -17.10 -36.40
N SER A 212 7.16 -18.10 -35.67
CA SER A 212 6.85 -19.52 -35.91
C SER A 212 5.78 -20.12 -34.99
N ASN A 213 5.48 -19.51 -33.84
CA ASN A 213 4.62 -20.10 -32.81
C ASN A 213 3.23 -19.46 -32.65
N GLU A 214 2.96 -18.30 -33.26
CA GLU A 214 1.59 -17.78 -33.35
C GLU A 214 0.80 -18.53 -34.44
N LYS A 215 0.30 -19.72 -34.08
CA LYS A 215 -0.81 -20.34 -34.81
C LYS A 215 -2.11 -19.63 -34.42
N ASN A 216 -2.74 -19.00 -35.42
CA ASN A 216 -4.09 -18.40 -35.44
C ASN A 216 -4.08 -16.94 -34.94
N ASP A 217 -4.20 -15.91 -35.78
CA ASP A 217 -5.28 -15.73 -36.75
C ASP A 217 -4.81 -15.34 -38.17
N GLN A 218 -5.37 -16.04 -39.14
CA GLN A 218 -5.23 -15.74 -40.57
C GLN A 218 -6.10 -14.53 -40.95
N THR A 219 -5.72 -13.33 -40.55
CA THR A 219 -6.21 -12.11 -41.19
C THR A 219 -5.10 -11.05 -41.15
N GLU A 220 -4.51 -10.83 -42.33
CA GLU A 220 -3.57 -9.76 -42.66
C GLU A 220 -2.22 -9.80 -41.94
N LYS A 221 -1.22 -10.43 -42.60
CA LYS A 221 0.18 -9.98 -42.46
C LYS A 221 0.20 -8.48 -42.78
N SER A 222 0.19 -7.65 -41.75
CA SER A 222 0.05 -6.21 -41.87
C SER A 222 1.20 -5.64 -42.71
N VAL A 223 0.99 -4.49 -43.36
CA VAL A 223 2.05 -3.73 -44.05
C VAL A 223 3.27 -3.53 -43.15
N VAL A 224 3.03 -3.42 -41.84
CA VAL A 224 4.03 -3.22 -40.79
C VAL A 224 4.99 -4.41 -40.67
N ASP A 225 4.51 -5.65 -40.80
CA ASP A 225 5.37 -6.84 -40.73
C ASP A 225 6.31 -6.95 -41.94
N GLN A 226 5.82 -6.54 -43.12
CA GLN A 226 6.64 -6.47 -44.34
C GLN A 226 7.65 -5.33 -44.30
N GLU A 227 7.31 -4.21 -43.67
CA GLU A 227 8.24 -3.11 -43.41
C GLU A 227 9.31 -3.51 -42.40
N LEU A 228 8.94 -4.20 -41.32
CA LEU A 228 9.87 -4.73 -40.33
C LEU A 228 10.86 -5.69 -40.98
N SER A 229 10.41 -6.66 -41.79
CA SER A 229 11.32 -7.61 -42.44
C SER A 229 12.31 -6.92 -43.39
N LYS A 230 11.88 -5.86 -44.10
CA LYS A 230 12.74 -5.06 -45.00
C LYS A 230 13.74 -4.18 -44.25
N LEU A 231 13.34 -3.59 -43.14
CA LEU A 231 14.24 -2.80 -42.29
C LEU A 231 15.31 -3.71 -41.69
N VAL A 232 14.93 -4.91 -41.27
CA VAL A 232 15.84 -5.85 -40.64
C VAL A 232 16.87 -6.38 -41.61
N SER A 233 16.51 -6.67 -42.87
CA SER A 233 17.51 -7.02 -43.88
C SER A 233 18.50 -5.86 -44.10
N LYS A 234 18.01 -4.62 -44.18
CA LYS A 234 18.87 -3.44 -44.31
C LYS A 234 19.82 -3.25 -43.12
N ILE A 235 19.33 -3.48 -41.90
CA ILE A 235 20.14 -3.38 -40.68
C ILE A 235 21.15 -4.54 -40.67
N LYS A 236 20.73 -5.79 -41.00
CA LYS A 236 21.60 -6.98 -41.12
C LYS A 236 22.79 -6.73 -42.07
N ASP A 237 22.55 -6.01 -43.15
CA ASP A 237 23.56 -5.69 -44.17
C ASP A 237 24.49 -4.52 -43.78
N SER A 238 24.10 -3.65 -42.82
CA SER A 238 24.83 -2.39 -42.52
C SER A 238 25.89 -2.49 -41.42
N ALA A 239 26.24 -3.69 -40.94
CA ALA A 239 27.33 -3.94 -39.97
C ALA A 239 27.21 -3.19 -38.61
N HIS A 240 26.03 -2.71 -38.23
CA HIS A 240 25.77 -2.07 -36.93
C HIS A 240 25.51 -3.08 -35.79
N PHE A 241 26.17 -4.24 -35.77
CA PHE A 241 25.91 -5.27 -34.75
C PHE A 241 27.07 -5.54 -33.81
N THR A 242 26.69 -5.81 -32.57
CA THR A 242 27.55 -6.41 -31.57
C THR A 242 27.21 -7.90 -31.41
N ASN A 243 28.21 -8.76 -31.57
CA ASN A 243 28.09 -10.21 -31.34
C ASN A 243 28.15 -10.60 -29.86
N ASN A 244 28.26 -9.62 -28.96
CA ASN A 244 28.28 -9.87 -27.53
C ASN A 244 26.85 -10.17 -27.06
N SER A 245 26.72 -11.02 -26.03
CA SER A 245 25.39 -11.32 -25.50
C SER A 245 24.74 -10.07 -24.91
N LEU A 246 23.45 -9.87 -25.20
CA LEU A 246 22.67 -8.73 -24.70
C LEU A 246 22.71 -8.68 -23.17
N GLU A 247 22.48 -9.81 -22.51
CA GLU A 247 22.44 -9.91 -21.05
C GLU A 247 23.78 -9.52 -20.43
N ALA A 248 24.88 -10.07 -20.95
CA ALA A 248 26.22 -9.80 -20.47
C ALA A 248 26.59 -8.32 -20.65
N SER A 249 26.31 -7.76 -21.82
CA SER A 249 26.60 -6.34 -22.09
C SER A 249 25.77 -5.40 -21.21
N PHE A 250 24.50 -5.73 -20.96
CA PHE A 250 23.65 -4.96 -20.05
C PHE A 250 24.16 -5.05 -18.61
N PHE A 251 24.52 -6.26 -18.16
CA PHE A 251 25.05 -6.50 -16.82
C PHE A 251 26.38 -5.77 -16.58
N ASP A 252 27.28 -5.78 -17.56
CA ASP A 252 28.57 -5.07 -17.48
C ASP A 252 28.38 -3.55 -17.37
N GLN A 253 27.40 -2.99 -18.07
CA GLN A 253 27.10 -1.57 -17.97
C GLN A 253 26.43 -1.24 -16.63
N MET A 254 25.47 -2.06 -16.20
CA MET A 254 24.82 -1.94 -14.90
C MET A 254 25.88 -1.95 -13.78
N ASN A 255 26.83 -2.87 -13.79
CA ASN A 255 27.89 -2.97 -12.77
C ASN A 255 28.86 -1.79 -12.77
N LYS A 256 28.95 -1.01 -13.85
CA LYS A 256 29.75 0.22 -13.89
C LYS A 256 29.04 1.40 -13.22
N GLU A 257 27.74 1.54 -13.47
CA GLU A 257 26.94 2.69 -13.01
C GLU A 257 26.35 2.48 -11.60
N LEU A 258 25.93 1.25 -11.28
CA LEU A 258 25.22 0.92 -10.04
C LEU A 258 26.01 1.24 -8.77
N PRO A 259 27.34 1.03 -8.66
CA PRO A 259 28.07 1.31 -7.42
C PRO A 259 28.05 2.78 -6.98
N GLU A 260 28.01 3.73 -7.91
CA GLU A 260 27.89 5.16 -7.55
C GLU A 260 26.45 5.53 -7.18
N LEU A 261 25.46 4.97 -7.90
CA LEU A 261 24.04 5.13 -7.57
C LEU A 261 23.68 4.51 -6.21
N GLU A 262 24.28 3.37 -5.85
CA GLU A 262 24.07 2.73 -4.56
C GLU A 262 24.53 3.62 -3.41
N LYS A 263 25.69 4.29 -3.55
CA LYS A 263 26.17 5.22 -2.51
C LYS A 263 25.18 6.38 -2.32
N THR A 264 24.64 6.94 -3.41
CA THR A 264 23.66 8.03 -3.32
C THR A 264 22.36 7.55 -2.68
N ASP A 265 21.84 6.41 -3.13
CA ASP A 265 20.60 5.83 -2.62
C ASP A 265 20.71 5.46 -1.13
N ILE A 266 21.85 4.94 -0.69
CA ILE A 266 22.11 4.62 0.73
C ILE A 266 22.08 5.89 1.58
N VAL A 267 22.72 6.96 1.13
CA VAL A 267 22.75 8.24 1.87
C VAL A 267 21.34 8.82 1.97
N GLU A 268 20.59 8.84 0.88
CA GLU A 268 19.19 9.27 0.87
C GLU A 268 18.33 8.43 1.82
N GLN A 269 18.49 7.10 1.78
CA GLN A 269 17.75 6.19 2.64
C GLN A 269 18.07 6.39 4.12
N ILE A 270 19.33 6.64 4.48
CA ILE A 270 19.74 6.93 5.87
C ILE A 270 19.02 8.20 6.38
N ASN A 271 19.03 9.26 5.58
CA ASN A 271 18.36 10.51 5.92
C ASN A 271 16.85 10.33 6.07
N LEU A 272 16.26 9.55 5.16
CA LEU A 272 14.84 9.27 5.13
C LEU A 272 14.41 8.39 6.32
N ILE A 273 15.20 7.38 6.72
CA ILE A 273 14.97 6.60 7.95
C ILE A 273 15.03 7.50 9.20
N SER A 274 16.00 8.41 9.28
CA SER A 274 16.09 9.38 10.38
C SER A 274 14.82 10.24 10.46
N SER A 275 14.35 10.76 9.32
CA SER A 275 13.10 11.54 9.25
C SER A 275 11.87 10.73 9.69
N TRP A 276 11.81 9.45 9.31
CA TRP A 276 10.72 8.54 9.69
C TRP A 276 10.71 8.27 11.18
N ASN A 277 11.87 8.08 11.79
CA ASN A 277 11.99 7.87 13.24
C ASN A 277 11.53 9.11 14.01
N GLN A 278 11.98 10.30 13.60
CA GLN A 278 11.55 11.56 14.20
C GLN A 278 10.03 11.73 14.10
N ARG A 279 9.45 11.52 12.91
CA ARG A 279 7.99 11.60 12.70
C ARG A 279 7.24 10.59 13.56
N ARG A 280 7.73 9.36 13.69
CA ARG A 280 7.11 8.32 14.52
C ARG A 280 7.15 8.69 16.01
N ILE A 281 8.27 9.21 16.50
CA ILE A 281 8.40 9.68 17.89
C ILE A 281 7.39 10.81 18.15
N GLN A 282 7.33 11.82 17.28
CA GLN A 282 6.36 12.92 17.42
C GLN A 282 4.91 12.43 17.42
N LEU A 283 4.56 11.47 16.56
CA LEU A 283 3.22 10.87 16.54
C LEU A 283 2.91 10.10 17.82
N LEU A 284 3.89 9.38 18.38
CA LEU A 284 3.75 8.70 19.67
C LEU A 284 3.56 9.70 20.81
N GLU A 285 4.38 10.74 20.89
CA GLU A 285 4.26 11.81 21.88
C GLU A 285 2.89 12.50 21.82
N ASN A 286 2.42 12.81 20.62
CA ASN A 286 1.09 13.39 20.41
C ASN A 286 -0.03 12.46 20.88
N LYS A 287 0.08 11.14 20.60
CA LYS A 287 -0.88 10.15 21.09
C LYS A 287 -0.86 10.04 22.61
N VAL A 288 0.32 9.99 23.22
CA VAL A 288 0.48 9.97 24.69
C VAL A 288 -0.14 11.22 25.31
N ARG A 289 0.11 12.40 24.73
CA ARG A 289 -0.48 13.67 25.18
C ARG A 289 -2.00 13.66 25.08
N GLN A 290 -2.56 13.16 23.98
CA GLN A 290 -4.02 13.04 23.81
C GLN A 290 -4.64 12.10 24.85
N ILE A 291 -4.01 10.95 25.12
CA ILE A 291 -4.47 10.02 26.16
C ILE A 291 -4.45 10.71 27.53
N TYR A 292 -3.38 11.44 27.84
CA TYR A 292 -3.27 12.16 29.10
C TYR A 292 -4.33 13.25 29.26
N LEU A 293 -4.59 14.03 28.21
CA LEU A 293 -5.64 15.04 28.20
C LEU A 293 -7.03 14.42 28.40
N LYS A 294 -7.33 13.31 27.72
CA LYS A 294 -8.59 12.57 27.91
C LYS A 294 -8.75 12.12 29.36
N LYS A 295 -7.70 11.55 29.95
CA LYS A 295 -7.72 11.13 31.36
C LYS A 295 -7.94 12.30 32.32
N ARG A 296 -7.27 13.44 32.10
CA ARG A 296 -7.51 14.65 32.92
C ARG A 296 -8.93 15.19 32.76
N LEU A 297 -9.48 15.16 31.55
CA LEU A 297 -10.85 15.61 31.32
C LEU A 297 -11.87 14.72 32.04
N THR A 298 -11.66 13.40 32.07
CA THR A 298 -12.51 12.49 32.84
C THR A 298 -12.40 12.74 34.34
N GLU A 299 -11.19 12.93 34.87
CA GLU A 299 -10.97 13.28 36.28
C GLU A 299 -11.67 14.61 36.66
N ILE A 300 -11.55 15.63 35.82
CA ILE A 300 -12.24 16.92 36.03
C ILE A 300 -13.76 16.75 35.97
N ALA A 301 -14.28 15.93 35.07
CA ALA A 301 -15.72 15.66 34.95
C ALA A 301 -16.26 14.96 36.21
N GLU A 302 -15.54 13.97 36.74
CA GLU A 302 -15.88 13.29 37.99
C GLU A 302 -15.84 14.24 39.19
N LEU A 303 -14.81 15.08 39.30
CA LEU A 303 -14.71 16.07 40.36
C LEU A 303 -15.82 17.13 40.27
N ARG A 304 -16.16 17.59 39.06
CA ARG A 304 -17.28 18.51 38.83
C ARG A 304 -18.58 17.90 39.30
N LYS A 305 -18.84 16.63 38.98
CA LYS A 305 -20.04 15.91 39.42
C LYS A 305 -20.13 15.83 40.95
N LYS A 306 -19.03 15.48 41.63
CA LYS A 306 -18.97 15.46 43.10
C LYS A 306 -19.24 16.84 43.71
N LEU A 307 -18.60 17.88 43.18
CA LEU A 307 -18.81 19.25 43.66
C LEU A 307 -20.23 19.75 43.39
N THR A 308 -20.88 19.35 42.30
CA THR A 308 -22.30 19.68 42.07
C THR A 308 -23.21 18.99 43.07
N GLU A 309 -22.96 17.71 43.37
CA GLU A 309 -23.70 16.96 44.40
C GLU A 309 -23.50 17.59 45.79
N GLU A 310 -22.26 17.91 46.16
CA GLU A 310 -21.96 18.60 47.44
C GLU A 310 -22.60 19.98 47.51
N ARG A 311 -22.54 20.76 46.41
CA ARG A 311 -23.18 22.08 46.33
C ARG A 311 -24.69 21.96 46.49
N GLU A 312 -25.32 20.99 45.84
CA GLU A 312 -26.75 20.74 45.98
C GLU A 312 -27.15 20.45 47.43
N VAL A 313 -26.35 19.67 48.15
CA VAL A 313 -26.58 19.40 49.59
C VAL A 313 -26.44 20.67 50.42
N VAL A 314 -25.38 21.46 50.21
CA VAL A 314 -25.12 22.69 50.99
C VAL A 314 -26.17 23.76 50.71
N PHE A 315 -26.53 23.97 49.44
CA PHE A 315 -27.49 24.98 49.00
C PHE A 315 -28.92 24.43 48.88
N PHE A 316 -29.20 23.30 49.55
CA PHE A 316 -30.50 22.63 49.50
C PHE A 316 -31.66 23.58 49.86
N TYR A 317 -31.52 24.37 50.92
CA TYR A 317 -32.58 25.26 51.39
C TYR A 317 -32.81 26.46 50.46
N GLU A 318 -31.78 26.94 49.77
CA GLU A 318 -31.89 28.03 48.80
C GLU A 318 -32.50 27.53 47.48
N ASN A 319 -32.18 26.29 47.09
CA ASN A 319 -32.70 25.65 45.88
C ASN A 319 -33.96 24.81 46.14
N LYS A 320 -34.57 24.88 47.31
CA LYS A 320 -35.71 24.02 47.70
C LYS A 320 -36.85 24.04 46.67
N ALA A 321 -37.17 25.21 46.14
CA ALA A 321 -38.23 25.38 45.14
C ALA A 321 -37.92 24.67 43.81
N THR A 322 -36.66 24.62 43.36
CA THR A 322 -36.28 23.91 42.12
C THR A 322 -36.21 22.41 42.32
N TRP A 323 -35.81 21.96 43.52
CA TRP A 323 -35.89 20.56 43.93
C TRP A 323 -37.34 20.06 43.93
N GLU A 324 -38.25 20.77 44.59
CA GLU A 324 -39.69 20.46 44.63
C GLU A 324 -40.34 20.46 43.23
N GLN A 325 -39.77 21.21 42.29
CA GLN A 325 -40.22 21.24 40.90
C GLN A 325 -39.70 20.05 40.07
N ASN A 326 -38.48 19.58 40.35
CA ASN A 326 -37.79 18.48 39.66
C ASN A 326 -38.03 17.09 40.27
N VAL A 327 -38.60 17.00 41.48
CA VAL A 327 -39.05 15.72 42.05
C VAL A 327 -40.14 15.11 41.17
N HIS A 328 -39.98 13.82 40.84
CA HIS A 328 -40.91 13.01 40.05
C HIS A 328 -42.36 13.14 40.56
N PRO A 329 -43.38 13.24 39.69
CA PRO A 329 -44.79 13.40 40.10
C PRO A 329 -45.28 12.32 41.08
N ASP A 330 -44.67 11.14 41.08
CA ASP A 330 -44.99 10.04 42.01
C ASP A 330 -44.80 10.39 43.50
N TYR A 331 -43.96 11.38 43.82
CA TYR A 331 -43.81 11.88 45.20
C TYR A 331 -44.75 13.05 45.53
N LYS A 332 -45.30 13.75 44.52
CA LYS A 332 -46.32 14.79 44.75
C LYS A 332 -47.67 14.18 45.12
N ASP A 333 -47.94 12.98 44.64
CA ASP A 333 -49.18 12.24 44.92
C ASP A 333 -49.13 11.49 46.27
N ALA A 334 -47.93 11.24 46.83
CA ALA A 334 -47.79 10.59 48.13
C ALA A 334 -48.26 11.50 49.28
N ASP A 335 -47.96 12.81 49.23
CA ASP A 335 -48.36 13.78 50.26
C ASP A 335 -49.85 14.13 50.23
N THR A 336 -50.55 13.89 49.10
CA THR A 336 -52.00 14.10 49.01
C THR A 336 -52.82 12.88 49.43
N SER A 337 -52.18 11.72 49.66
CA SER A 337 -52.85 10.48 50.08
C SER A 337 -52.85 10.20 51.58
N VAL A 338 -52.20 11.05 52.40
CA VAL A 338 -52.38 10.99 53.86
C VAL A 338 -53.68 11.68 54.21
N SER A 339 -54.77 10.91 54.14
CA SER A 339 -56.04 11.25 54.77
C SER A 339 -55.78 11.81 56.17
N ALA A 340 -56.45 12.90 56.52
CA ALA A 340 -56.50 13.47 57.86
C ALA A 340 -57.03 12.42 58.87
N GLY A 341 -56.16 11.49 59.27
CA GLY A 341 -56.33 10.69 60.46
C GLY A 341 -56.21 11.64 61.64
N LYS A 342 -57.20 11.63 62.54
CA LYS A 342 -57.13 12.33 63.83
C LYS A 342 -55.74 12.11 64.43
N LEU A 343 -55.04 13.21 64.74
CA LEU A 343 -53.90 13.16 65.64
C LEU A 343 -54.37 12.48 66.94
N PRO A 344 -53.64 11.47 67.45
CA PRO A 344 -53.95 10.86 68.73
C PRO A 344 -53.95 11.93 69.83
N SER A 345 -54.84 11.83 70.82
CA SER A 345 -54.83 12.76 71.95
C SER A 345 -53.52 12.60 72.74
N ASP A 346 -53.12 13.67 73.43
CA ASP A 346 -51.86 13.72 74.21
C ASP A 346 -51.71 12.57 75.23
N GLU A 347 -52.79 11.86 75.57
CA GLU A 347 -52.79 10.71 76.48
C GLU A 347 -52.33 9.39 75.83
N GLU A 348 -52.30 9.29 74.49
CA GLU A 348 -51.85 8.09 73.74
C GLU A 348 -50.51 8.31 72.99
N TYR A 349 -49.92 9.50 73.06
CA TYR A 349 -48.66 9.80 72.38
C TYR A 349 -47.44 9.27 73.16
N VAL A 350 -46.91 8.13 72.73
CA VAL A 350 -45.62 7.62 73.22
C VAL A 350 -44.50 8.14 72.30
N VAL A 351 -43.60 8.94 72.86
CA VAL A 351 -42.39 9.41 72.17
C VAL A 351 -41.56 8.19 71.74
N PRO A 352 -41.33 7.95 70.44
CA PRO A 352 -40.47 6.87 70.02
C PRO A 352 -39.05 7.14 70.54
N GLU A 353 -38.51 6.22 71.33
CA GLU A 353 -37.10 6.30 71.74
C GLU A 353 -36.23 6.23 70.48
N LEU A 354 -35.60 7.35 70.15
CA LEU A 354 -34.55 7.38 69.14
C LEU A 354 -33.41 6.52 69.69
N GLU A 355 -33.27 5.29 69.18
CA GLU A 355 -32.06 4.51 69.39
C GLU A 355 -30.86 5.39 69.06
N LYS A 356 -30.01 5.62 70.06
CA LYS A 356 -28.75 6.34 69.88
C LYS A 356 -27.93 5.55 68.87
N ARG A 357 -28.00 5.94 67.60
CA ARG A 357 -27.13 5.41 66.55
C ARG A 357 -25.69 5.69 66.96
N THR A 358 -25.01 4.65 67.43
CA THR A 358 -23.58 4.68 67.67
C THR A 358 -22.85 4.86 66.35
N VAL A 359 -21.72 5.57 66.39
CA VAL A 359 -20.94 6.05 65.24
C VAL A 359 -20.53 4.93 64.25
N ASP A 360 -20.56 3.66 64.68
CA ASP A 360 -20.10 2.51 63.90
C ASP A 360 -21.06 2.03 62.80
N ASP A 361 -22.36 2.40 62.82
CA ASP A 361 -23.28 2.00 61.75
C ASP A 361 -23.17 2.85 60.48
N ARG A 362 -22.33 3.90 60.49
CA ARG A 362 -22.13 4.79 59.33
C ARG A 362 -21.21 4.20 58.26
N TRP A 363 -20.47 3.13 58.55
CA TRP A 363 -19.41 2.60 57.67
C TRP A 363 -19.74 1.30 56.93
N LYS A 364 -20.97 0.78 57.02
CA LYS A 364 -21.39 -0.45 56.31
C LYS A 364 -22.18 -0.22 55.02
N ARG A 365 -22.22 1.00 54.49
CA ARG A 365 -22.86 1.32 53.20
C ARG A 365 -21.99 2.18 52.28
N PHE A 366 -20.70 1.88 52.23
CA PHE A 366 -19.81 2.27 51.14
C PHE A 366 -19.01 1.06 50.68
#